data_AF-A0A7V5ZEK5-F1
#
_entry.id   AF-A0A7V5ZEK5-F1
#
_cell.length_a   1.000
_cell.length_b   1.000
_cell.length_c   1.000
_cell.angle_alpha   90.00
_cell.angle_beta   90.00
_cell.angle_gamma   90.00
#
_symmetry.space_group_name_H-M   'P 1'
#
loop_
_entity.id
_entity.type
_entity.pdbx_description
1 polymer ?
#
loop_
_entity_poly.entity_id
_entity_poly.type
_entity_poly.pdbx_seq_one_letter_code
_entity_poly.pdbx_strand_id
1 'polypeptide(L)'
;MATPATDKPIGRVVGTERKPNTAFTFNFWCTPEALVGIGTIVVVRGETRTVWGVVTEGFGYNDLETPIYDFIGSDGEAEREMPT
;
A
#
# COMPACT_ATOMS: atom_id res chain seq x y z
N MET A 1 -20.86 7.29 10.82
CA MET A 1 -21.52 6.26 9.98
C MET A 1 -20.44 5.65 9.11
N ALA A 2 -20.06 4.39 9.33
CA ALA A 2 -19.08 3.73 8.48
C ALA A 2 -19.70 3.49 7.10
N THR A 3 -19.12 4.08 6.06
CA THR A 3 -19.51 3.83 4.67
C THR A 3 -19.41 2.33 4.41
N PRO A 4 -20.46 1.66 3.90
CA PRO A 4 -20.34 0.26 3.51
C PRO A 4 -19.22 0.17 2.48
N ALA A 5 -18.23 -0.71 2.73
CA ALA A 5 -17.11 -0.88 1.83
C ALA A 5 -17.65 -1.15 0.43
N THR A 6 -17.41 -0.21 -0.49
CA THR A 6 -17.72 -0.35 -1.91
C THR A 6 -17.17 -1.70 -2.35
N ASP A 7 -17.99 -2.56 -2.97
CA ASP A 7 -17.61 -3.96 -3.28
C ASP A 7 -16.44 -4.07 -4.30
N LYS A 8 -15.92 -2.92 -4.74
CA LYS A 8 -14.69 -2.81 -5.52
C LYS A 8 -13.47 -3.07 -4.62
N PRO A 9 -12.66 -4.10 -4.92
CA PRO A 9 -11.43 -4.33 -4.16
C PRO A 9 -10.46 -3.16 -4.32
N ILE A 10 -9.84 -2.76 -3.21
CA ILE A 10 -8.80 -1.72 -3.17
C ILE A 10 -7.43 -2.22 -3.66
N GLY A 11 -7.27 -3.54 -3.82
CA GLY A 11 -5.97 -4.14 -4.03
C GLY A 11 -5.99 -5.66 -4.11
N ARG A 12 -4.79 -6.26 -4.19
CA ARG A 12 -4.57 -7.70 -4.27
C ARG A 12 -3.44 -8.14 -3.34
N VAL A 13 -3.69 -9.21 -2.60
CA VAL A 13 -2.66 -9.88 -1.77
C VAL A 13 -1.59 -10.49 -2.67
N VAL A 14 -0.33 -10.20 -2.39
CA VAL A 14 0.83 -10.68 -3.15
C VAL A 14 1.93 -11.08 -2.18
N GLY A 15 2.48 -12.27 -2.34
CA GLY A 15 3.69 -12.72 -1.65
C GLY A 15 4.84 -12.75 -2.65
N THR A 16 6.03 -12.36 -2.23
CA THR A 16 7.26 -12.48 -3.01
C THR A 16 8.27 -13.33 -2.27
N GLU A 17 9.36 -13.72 -2.93
CA GLU A 17 10.45 -14.47 -2.27
C GLU A 17 11.05 -13.71 -1.09
N ARG A 18 11.20 -12.38 -1.21
CA ARG A 18 11.73 -11.52 -0.15
C ARG A 18 10.70 -11.19 0.93
N LYS A 19 9.41 -11.16 0.58
CA LYS A 19 8.29 -10.85 1.49
C LYS A 19 7.16 -11.88 1.31
N PRO A 20 7.31 -13.09 1.88
CA PRO A 20 6.29 -14.13 1.76
C PRO A 20 5.05 -13.79 2.61
N ASN A 21 3.90 -14.35 2.23
CA ASN A 21 2.70 -14.29 3.06
C ASN A 21 2.73 -15.43 4.09
N THR A 22 2.41 -15.10 5.33
CA THR A 22 2.29 -16.03 6.45
C THR A 22 0.86 -16.04 6.98
N ALA A 23 0.59 -16.84 8.01
CA ALA A 23 -0.71 -16.86 8.67
C ALA A 23 -1.03 -15.54 9.40
N PHE A 24 -0.01 -14.78 9.80
CA PHE A 24 -0.16 -13.57 10.62
C PHE A 24 0.15 -12.28 9.86
N THR A 25 0.90 -12.37 8.77
CA THR A 25 1.35 -11.21 8.00
C THR A 25 1.22 -11.51 6.52
N PHE A 26 0.56 -10.63 5.78
CA PHE A 26 0.50 -10.71 4.34
C PHE A 26 0.71 -9.33 3.75
N ASN A 27 1.22 -9.29 2.53
CA ASN A 27 1.45 -8.07 1.79
C ASN A 27 0.38 -7.94 0.71
N PHE A 28 0.00 -6.72 0.37
CA PHE A 28 -0.90 -6.45 -0.74
C PHE A 28 -0.47 -5.20 -1.47
N TRP A 29 -0.76 -5.16 -2.76
CA TRP A 29 -0.69 -3.93 -3.54
C TRP A 29 -2.05 -3.28 -3.54
N CYS A 30 -2.10 -1.96 -3.40
CA CYS A 30 -3.29 -1.15 -3.60
C CYS A 30 -3.07 -0.13 -4.71
N THR A 31 -4.16 0.42 -5.24
CA THR A 31 -4.05 1.54 -6.19
C THR A 31 -3.64 2.82 -5.45
N PRO A 32 -3.00 3.80 -6.11
CA PRO A 32 -2.61 5.06 -5.48
C PRO A 32 -3.79 5.84 -4.87
N GLU A 33 -4.98 5.67 -5.42
CA GLU A 33 -6.20 6.33 -4.94
C GLU A 33 -6.85 5.61 -3.74
N ALA A 34 -6.33 4.44 -3.35
CA ALA A 34 -6.85 3.71 -2.20
C ALA A 34 -6.51 4.48 -0.92
N LEU A 35 -7.54 4.91 -0.19
CA LEU A 35 -7.40 5.59 1.10
C LEU A 35 -7.01 4.59 2.20
N VAL A 36 -5.75 4.15 2.17
CA VAL A 36 -5.20 3.15 3.09
C VAL A 36 -3.89 3.68 3.67
N GLY A 37 -3.87 3.83 4.99
CA GLY A 37 -2.67 4.14 5.77
C GLY A 37 -2.49 3.20 6.96
N ILE A 38 -1.43 3.43 7.72
CA ILE A 38 -1.17 2.69 8.98
C ILE A 38 -2.38 2.83 9.92
N GLY A 39 -2.80 1.73 10.53
CA GLY A 39 -3.98 1.67 11.41
C GLY A 39 -5.31 1.41 10.68
N THR A 40 -5.32 1.42 9.34
CA THR A 40 -6.53 1.10 8.57
C THR A 40 -6.91 -0.37 8.78
N ILE A 41 -8.17 -0.62 9.09
CA ILE A 41 -8.73 -1.99 9.14
C ILE A 41 -9.09 -2.42 7.72
N VAL A 42 -8.56 -3.56 7.30
CA VAL A 42 -8.81 -4.15 5.98
C VAL A 42 -9.44 -5.52 6.10
N VAL A 43 -10.22 -5.89 5.09
CA VAL A 43 -10.78 -7.23 4.93
C VAL A 43 -10.16 -7.90 3.70
N VAL A 44 -9.61 -9.09 3.90
CA VAL A 44 -9.10 -9.95 2.83
C VAL A 44 -10.07 -11.10 2.63
N ARG A 45 -10.64 -11.17 1.43
CA ARG A 45 -11.55 -12.24 1.02
C ARG A 45 -10.78 -13.23 0.14
N GLY A 46 -10.68 -14.47 0.61
CA GLY A 46 -10.24 -15.63 -0.19
C GLY A 46 -11.41 -16.58 -0.43
N GLU A 47 -11.19 -17.62 -1.25
CA GLU A 47 -12.24 -18.59 -1.60
C GLU A 47 -12.84 -19.30 -0.37
N THR A 48 -12.00 -19.62 0.61
CA THR A 48 -12.38 -20.43 1.78
C THR A 48 -12.33 -19.65 3.10
N ARG A 49 -11.80 -18.43 3.11
CA ARG A 49 -11.58 -17.65 4.34
C ARG A 49 -11.72 -16.16 4.11
N THR A 50 -12.29 -15.49 5.11
CA THR A 50 -12.27 -14.03 5.24
C THR A 50 -11.46 -13.67 6.47
N VAL A 51 -10.47 -12.80 6.31
CA VAL A 51 -9.55 -12.39 7.38
C VAL A 51 -9.61 -10.87 7.51
N TRP A 52 -9.62 -10.40 8.75
CA TRP A 52 -9.49 -8.99 9.08
C TRP A 52 -8.08 -8.70 9.56
N GLY A 53 -7.50 -7.61 9.09
CA GLY A 53 -6.16 -7.19 9.44
C GLY A 53 -6.08 -5.70 9.68
N VAL A 54 -5.00 -5.28 10.32
CA VAL A 54 -4.64 -3.86 10.46
C VAL A 54 -3.39 -3.61 9.63
N VAL A 55 -3.38 -2.50 8.88
CA VAL A 55 -2.21 -2.08 8.12
C VAL A 55 -1.16 -1.56 9.12
N THR A 56 0.01 -2.20 9.14
CA THR A 56 1.12 -1.85 10.03
C THR A 56 2.18 -0.99 9.35
N GLU A 57 2.33 -1.11 8.04
CA GLU A 57 3.37 -0.45 7.26
C GLU A 57 2.90 -0.23 5.81
N GLY A 58 3.38 0.83 5.17
CA GLY A 58 3.12 1.15 3.77
C GLY A 58 4.43 1.41 3.02
N PHE A 59 4.56 0.83 1.83
CA PHE A 59 5.73 1.03 0.96
C PHE A 59 5.28 1.73 -0.33
N GLY A 60 5.85 2.91 -0.59
CA GLY A 60 5.84 3.54 -1.92
C GLY A 60 7.16 3.25 -2.61
N TYR A 61 7.12 2.77 -3.84
CA TYR A 61 8.32 2.55 -4.65
C TYR A 61 8.33 3.59 -5.76
N ASN A 62 9.45 4.28 -5.93
CA ASN A 62 9.74 5.13 -7.08
C ASN A 62 10.87 4.49 -7.90
N ASP A 63 11.00 4.88 -9.18
CA ASP A 63 12.03 4.37 -10.09
C ASP A 63 13.40 5.05 -9.88
N LEU A 64 13.54 5.88 -8.86
CA LEU A 64 14.77 6.63 -8.59
C LEU A 64 15.74 5.79 -7.76
N GLU A 65 17.00 5.78 -8.19
CA GLU A 65 18.07 5.02 -7.53
C GLU A 65 18.38 5.54 -6.12
N THR A 66 18.24 6.85 -5.90
CA THR A 66 18.50 7.49 -4.61
C THR A 66 17.57 8.68 -4.35
N PRO A 67 17.28 9.02 -3.08
CA PRO A 67 16.48 10.20 -2.75
C PRO A 67 17.06 11.53 -3.23
N ILE A 68 18.39 11.62 -3.40
CA ILE A 68 19.03 12.88 -3.85
C ILE A 68 18.69 13.20 -5.31
N TYR A 69 18.45 12.18 -6.15
CA TYR A 69 18.00 12.39 -7.53
C TYR A 69 16.58 12.94 -7.61
N ASP A 70 15.72 12.55 -6.67
CA ASP A 70 14.35 13.09 -6.53
C ASP A 70 14.38 14.58 -6.18
N PHE A 71 15.21 14.93 -5.20
CA PHE A 71 15.39 16.30 -4.75
C PHE A 71 15.98 17.21 -5.84
N ILE A 72 17.00 16.74 -6.57
CA ILE A 72 17.58 17.49 -7.69
C ILE A 72 16.56 17.63 -8.82
N GLY A 73 15.79 16.57 -9.13
CA GLY A 73 14.71 16.61 -10.13
C GLY A 73 13.57 17.56 -9.75
N SER A 74 13.42 17.85 -8.47
CA SER A 74 12.48 18.84 -7.92
C SER A 74 13.06 20.26 -7.85
N ASP A 75 14.18 20.54 -8.52
CA ASP A 75 14.91 21.82 -8.50
C ASP A 75 15.38 22.25 -7.10
N GLY A 76 15.55 21.29 -6.18
CA GLY A 76 15.93 21.56 -4.80
C GLY A 76 14.77 21.99 -3.88
N GLU A 77 13.52 21.81 -4.32
CA GLU A 77 12.32 22.06 -3.52
C GLU A 77 11.83 20.76 -2.86
N ALA A 78 12.07 20.60 -1.54
CA ALA A 78 11.73 19.37 -0.82
C ALA A 78 10.21 19.16 -0.65
N GLU A 79 9.44 20.24 -0.61
CA GLU A 79 7.97 20.23 -0.49
C GLU A 79 7.23 20.07 -1.82
N ARG A 80 7.95 20.00 -2.95
CA ARG A 80 7.32 19.89 -4.26
C ARG A 80 6.69 18.50 -4.43
N GLU A 81 5.37 18.49 -4.60
CA GLU A 81 4.63 17.25 -4.84
C GLU A 81 4.95 16.74 -6.25
N MET A 82 5.72 15.66 -6.35
CA MET A 82 5.97 14.99 -7.62
C MET A 82 4.76 14.12 -7.99
N PRO A 83 4.37 14.07 -9.28
CA PRO A 83 3.35 13.12 -9.71
C PRO A 83 3.89 11.69 -9.53
N THR A 84 3.33 10.97 -8.56
CA THR A 84 3.58 9.54 -8.30
C THR A 84 2.91 8.65 -9.34
#